data_AF-A0A3M2CRL3-F1
#
_entry.id   AF-A0A3M2CRL3-F1
#
_cell.length_a   1.000
_cell.length_b   1.000
_cell.length_c   1.000
_cell.angle_alpha   90.00
_cell.angle_beta   90.00
_cell.angle_gamma   90.00
#
_symmetry.space_group_name_H-M   'P 1'
#
loop_
_entity.id
_entity.type
_entity.pdbx_description
1 polymer ?
#
loop_
_entity_poly.entity_id
_entity_poly.type
_entity_poly.pdbx_seq_one_letter_code
_entity_poly.pdbx_strand_id
1 'polypeptide(L)'
;MSGFATIGKRSACCLAILVFSSGCYGVFHPETHRLVKAAQGSTGIETALNLIAMTEQTLNQVRIQAVNPFPFDELHHQFHALQQAMCQVSDADAATPAYAQAVTLDQELETVFHRLR
;
A
#
# COMPACT_ATOMS: atom_id res chain seq x y z
N MET A 1 27.47 -33.85 23.35
CA MET A 1 28.66 -33.04 23.02
C MET A 1 28.65 -32.86 21.51
N SER A 2 28.02 -31.80 21.02
CA SER A 2 28.68 -30.56 20.57
C SER A 2 29.33 -30.72 19.20
N GLY A 3 28.79 -30.03 18.18
CA GLY A 3 29.39 -29.95 16.85
C GLY A 3 28.55 -29.10 15.90
N PHE A 4 28.76 -27.79 15.94
CA PHE A 4 28.14 -26.79 15.06
C PHE A 4 28.77 -26.79 13.65
N ALA A 5 27.95 -26.29 12.71
CA ALA A 5 28.30 -25.63 11.45
C ALA A 5 28.75 -26.47 10.24
N THR A 6 27.87 -26.54 9.25
CA THR A 6 28.27 -26.29 7.87
C THR A 6 27.19 -25.47 7.17
N ILE A 7 27.48 -24.17 7.05
CA ILE A 7 26.77 -23.22 6.20
C ILE A 7 26.97 -23.67 4.75
N GLY A 8 25.88 -23.94 4.03
CA GLY A 8 26.00 -24.40 2.65
C GLY A 8 24.67 -24.42 1.89
N LYS A 9 24.38 -23.27 1.25
CA LYS A 9 23.62 -23.13 -0.01
C LYS A 9 22.41 -24.05 -0.21
N ARG A 10 21.22 -23.44 -0.19
CA ARG A 10 20.15 -23.51 -1.22
C ARG A 10 18.83 -23.10 -0.59
N SER A 11 18.63 -21.80 -0.39
CA SER A 11 17.27 -21.25 -0.26
C SER A 11 17.08 -20.14 -1.28
N ALA A 12 17.32 -20.51 -2.54
CA ALA A 12 16.95 -19.70 -3.71
C ALA A 12 15.48 -19.94 -4.12
N CYS A 13 14.66 -20.52 -3.23
CA CYS A 13 13.26 -20.82 -3.51
C CYS A 13 12.30 -19.77 -2.90
N CYS A 14 12.74 -18.99 -1.91
CA CYS A 14 11.91 -17.94 -1.29
C CYS A 14 11.90 -16.62 -2.08
N LEU A 15 12.82 -16.45 -3.03
CA LEU A 15 12.91 -15.22 -3.83
C LEU A 15 11.97 -15.22 -5.05
N ALA A 16 11.30 -16.33 -5.35
CA ALA A 16 10.44 -16.49 -6.52
C ALA A 16 8.97 -16.10 -6.28
N ILE A 17 8.57 -15.81 -5.03
CA ILE A 17 7.17 -15.47 -4.71
C ILE A 17 6.88 -13.97 -4.89
N LEU A 18 7.92 -13.12 -4.99
CA LEU A 18 7.73 -11.67 -5.14
C LEU A 18 7.29 -11.23 -6.55
N VAL A 19 7.19 -12.15 -7.52
CA VAL A 19 6.91 -11.81 -8.93
C VAL A 19 5.45 -12.08 -9.33
N PHE A 20 4.65 -12.75 -8.49
CA PHE A 20 3.24 -13.08 -8.82
C PHE A 20 2.23 -11.99 -8.44
N SER A 21 2.65 -10.88 -7.84
CA SER A 21 1.74 -9.77 -7.49
C SER A 21 1.57 -8.72 -8.60
N SER A 22 2.08 -8.97 -9.82
CA SER A 22 1.92 -8.10 -10.99
C SER A 22 0.48 -7.93 -11.48
N GLY A 23 -0.51 -8.43 -10.74
CA GLY A 23 -1.95 -8.33 -11.05
C GLY A 23 -2.65 -7.06 -10.54
N CYS A 24 -2.00 -6.27 -9.68
CA CYS A 24 -2.59 -5.06 -9.11
C CYS A 24 -1.70 -3.84 -9.41
N TYR A 25 -1.86 -3.22 -10.59
CA TYR A 25 -1.37 -1.90 -11.05
C TYR A 25 0.11 -1.47 -10.87
N GLY A 26 0.94 -2.17 -10.09
CA GLY A 26 2.25 -1.69 -9.64
C GLY A 26 3.33 -1.55 -10.72
N VAL A 27 3.11 -2.11 -11.91
CA VAL A 27 4.05 -1.96 -13.04
C VAL A 27 3.96 -0.57 -13.69
N PHE A 28 2.81 0.10 -13.59
CA PHE A 28 2.57 1.37 -14.28
C PHE A 28 2.82 2.62 -13.40
N HIS A 29 3.07 2.43 -12.10
CA HIS A 29 3.28 3.50 -11.13
C HIS A 29 4.53 3.24 -10.27
N PRO A 30 5.74 3.64 -10.69
CA PRO A 30 6.97 3.31 -9.97
C PRO A 30 7.02 3.87 -8.53
N GLU A 31 6.34 4.99 -8.27
CA GLU A 31 6.26 5.59 -6.93
C GLU A 31 5.35 4.81 -5.96
N THR A 32 4.40 3.99 -6.43
CA THR A 32 3.56 3.21 -5.52
C THR A 32 4.38 2.19 -4.75
N HIS A 33 5.44 1.63 -5.34
CA HIS A 33 6.30 0.68 -4.64
C HIS A 33 6.98 1.32 -3.42
N ARG A 34 7.42 2.58 -3.53
CA ARG A 34 8.00 3.34 -2.41
C ARG A 34 6.98 3.51 -1.28
N LEU A 35 5.74 3.86 -1.64
CA LEU A 35 4.66 4.13 -0.70
C LEU A 35 4.15 2.87 -0.01
N VAL A 36 3.92 1.79 -0.75
CA VAL A 36 3.54 0.49 -0.19
C VAL A 36 4.61 -0.01 0.78
N LYS A 37 5.89 0.16 0.43
CA LYS A 37 7.00 -0.20 1.32
C LYS A 37 7.05 0.68 2.58
N ALA A 38 6.77 1.97 2.47
CA ALA A 38 6.72 2.88 3.60
C ALA A 38 5.55 2.58 4.55
N ALA A 39 4.43 2.10 4.00
CA ALA A 39 3.22 1.77 4.74
C ALA A 39 3.12 0.30 5.17
N GLN A 40 4.13 -0.52 4.87
CA GLN A 40 4.08 -1.97 5.03
C GLN A 40 3.75 -2.37 6.48
N GLY A 41 2.59 -3.02 6.64
CA GLY A 41 2.14 -3.63 7.89
C GLY A 41 2.45 -5.13 7.96
N SER A 42 2.03 -5.77 9.05
CA SER A 42 2.11 -7.22 9.23
C SER A 42 1.13 -7.99 8.34
N THR A 43 0.05 -7.35 7.89
CA THR A 43 -0.94 -7.88 6.95
C THR A 43 -1.18 -6.93 5.76
N GLY A 44 -1.84 -7.43 4.72
CA GLY A 44 -2.25 -6.60 3.58
C GLY A 44 -3.23 -5.50 4.00
N ILE A 45 -4.17 -5.83 4.89
CA ILE A 45 -5.14 -4.85 5.41
C ILE A 45 -4.49 -3.78 6.29
N GLU A 46 -3.50 -4.13 7.11
CA GLU A 46 -2.74 -3.15 7.89
C GLU A 46 -1.96 -2.21 6.96
N THR A 47 -1.39 -2.74 5.88
CA THR A 47 -0.73 -1.93 4.86
C THR A 47 -1.69 -0.94 4.20
N ALA A 48 -2.92 -1.36 3.88
CA ALA A 48 -3.95 -0.47 3.32
C ALA A 48 -4.37 0.64 4.31
N LEU A 49 -4.58 0.30 5.59
CA LEU A 49 -4.92 1.29 6.62
C LEU A 49 -3.79 2.32 6.84
N ASN A 50 -2.53 1.89 6.79
CA ASN A 50 -1.39 2.79 6.86
C ASN A 50 -1.33 3.73 5.64
N LEU A 51 -1.62 3.22 4.43
CA LEU A 51 -1.70 4.05 3.22
C LEU A 51 -2.84 5.07 3.31
N ILE A 52 -4.01 4.70 3.85
CA ILE A 52 -5.12 5.63 4.11
C ILE A 52 -4.65 6.76 5.03
N ALA A 53 -3.99 6.44 6.15
CA ALA A 53 -3.50 7.46 7.09
C ALA A 53 -2.49 8.41 6.43
N MET A 54 -1.58 7.89 5.60
CA MET A 54 -0.64 8.73 4.82
C MET A 54 -1.39 9.64 3.83
N THR A 55 -2.43 9.13 3.19
CA THR A 55 -3.26 9.87 2.23
C THR A 55 -4.03 11.00 2.91
N GLU A 56 -4.65 10.73 4.05
CA GLU A 56 -5.34 11.74 4.87
C GLU A 56 -4.39 12.85 5.35
N GLN A 57 -3.16 12.49 5.72
CA GLN A 57 -2.14 13.47 6.10
C GLN A 57 -1.79 14.39 4.92
N THR A 58 -1.57 13.85 3.73
CA THR A 58 -1.33 14.64 2.51
C THR A 58 -2.54 15.51 2.16
N LEU A 59 -3.76 14.98 2.25
CA LEU A 59 -4.99 15.75 2.03
C LEU A 59 -5.10 16.96 2.96
N ASN A 60 -4.72 16.80 4.23
CA ASN A 60 -4.69 17.92 5.16
C ASN A 60 -3.65 18.98 4.76
N GLN A 61 -2.51 18.57 4.21
CA GLN A 61 -1.51 19.50 3.68
C GLN A 61 -2.02 20.24 2.43
N VAL A 62 -2.68 19.53 1.49
CA VAL A 62 -3.32 20.12 0.31
C VAL A 62 -4.35 21.19 0.72
N ARG A 63 -5.19 20.89 1.72
CA ARG A 63 -6.20 21.84 2.23
C ARG A 63 -5.58 23.11 2.79
N ILE A 64 -4.41 23.02 3.41
CA ILE A 64 -3.71 24.16 4.03
C ILE A 64 -2.86 24.93 2.99
N GLN A 65 -2.30 24.24 1.99
CA GLN A 65 -1.34 24.77 1.03
C GLN A 65 -1.90 24.83 -0.39
N ALA A 66 -3.09 25.42 -0.58
CA ALA A 66 -3.86 25.46 -1.83
C ALA A 66 -3.15 26.01 -3.09
N VAL A 67 -1.88 26.44 -2.99
CA VAL A 67 -1.09 27.06 -4.06
C VAL A 67 0.10 26.20 -4.54
N ASN A 68 0.41 25.07 -3.87
CA ASN A 68 1.51 24.20 -4.26
C ASN A 68 0.99 22.96 -5.02
N PRO A 69 1.46 22.66 -6.25
CA PRO A 69 1.04 21.47 -6.99
C PRO A 69 1.65 20.16 -6.45
N PHE A 70 2.77 20.22 -5.72
CA PHE A 70 3.51 19.04 -5.25
C PHE A 70 2.70 18.05 -4.40
N PRO A 71 1.81 18.51 -3.48
CA PRO A 71 0.97 17.62 -2.68
C PRO A 71 -0.07 16.85 -3.51
N PHE A 72 -0.47 17.33 -4.69
CA PHE A 72 -1.44 16.63 -5.55
C PHE A 72 -0.81 15.44 -6.28
N ASP A 73 0.45 15.55 -6.71
CA ASP A 73 1.18 14.42 -7.34
C ASP A 73 1.41 13.30 -6.33
N GLU A 74 1.84 13.63 -5.11
CA GLU A 74 2.00 12.64 -4.03
C GLU A 74 0.65 11.99 -3.69
N LEU A 75 -0.43 12.79 -3.63
CA LEU A 75 -1.79 12.27 -3.39
C LEU A 75 -2.23 11.26 -4.46
N HIS A 76 -1.92 11.53 -5.73
CA HIS A 76 -2.23 10.61 -6.83
C HIS A 76 -1.44 9.30 -6.70
N HIS A 77 -0.15 9.37 -6.36
CA HIS A 77 0.64 8.17 -6.12
C HIS A 77 0.16 7.37 -4.90
N GLN A 78 -0.25 8.05 -3.82
CA GLN A 78 -0.81 7.41 -2.63
C GLN A 78 -2.13 6.70 -2.93
N PHE A 79 -2.99 7.28 -3.77
CA PHE A 79 -4.23 6.65 -4.20
C PHE A 79 -3.98 5.36 -5.00
N HIS A 80 -3.06 5.38 -5.96
CA HIS A 80 -2.68 4.16 -6.70
C HIS A 80 -2.07 3.09 -5.80
N ALA A 81 -1.29 3.50 -4.79
CA ALA A 81 -0.70 2.58 -3.83
C ALA A 81 -1.78 1.92 -2.97
N LEU A 82 -2.79 2.68 -2.54
CA LEU A 82 -3.93 2.18 -1.79
C LEU A 82 -4.74 1.16 -2.62
N GLN A 83 -5.09 1.48 -3.86
CA GLN A 83 -5.79 0.54 -4.75
C GLN A 83 -4.99 -0.75 -4.98
N GLN A 84 -3.67 -0.63 -5.14
CA GLN A 84 -2.78 -1.78 -5.24
C GLN A 84 -2.81 -2.63 -3.97
N ALA A 85 -2.75 -2.02 -2.78
CA ALA A 85 -2.80 -2.73 -1.51
C ALA A 85 -4.15 -3.42 -1.29
N MET A 86 -5.26 -2.74 -1.59
CA MET A 86 -6.63 -3.28 -1.49
C MET A 86 -6.83 -4.48 -2.41
N CYS A 87 -6.26 -4.47 -3.61
CA CYS A 87 -6.30 -5.57 -4.56
C CYS A 87 -5.46 -6.80 -4.12
N GLN A 88 -4.56 -6.64 -3.14
CA GLN A 88 -3.71 -7.71 -2.60
C GLN A 88 -4.20 -8.27 -1.26
N VAL A 89 -5.35 -7.81 -0.76
CA VAL A 89 -5.94 -8.29 0.50
C VAL A 89 -6.33 -9.76 0.35
N SER A 90 -6.00 -10.57 1.37
CA SER A 90 -6.34 -12.00 1.37
C SER A 90 -7.82 -12.24 1.71
N ASP A 91 -8.38 -13.38 1.32
CA ASP A 91 -9.76 -13.75 1.69
C ASP A 91 -9.99 -13.77 3.22
N ALA A 92 -8.94 -14.13 3.98
CA ALA A 92 -8.98 -14.12 5.45
C ALA A 92 -9.08 -12.70 6.02
N ASP A 93 -8.30 -11.76 5.45
CA ASP A 93 -8.35 -10.35 5.82
C ASP A 93 -9.70 -9.72 5.39
N ALA A 94 -10.24 -10.12 4.24
CA ALA A 94 -11.50 -9.62 3.69
C ALA A 94 -12.72 -9.95 4.58
N ALA A 95 -12.63 -11.00 5.40
CA ALA A 95 -13.67 -11.38 6.37
C ALA A 95 -13.66 -10.51 7.65
N THR A 96 -12.69 -9.60 7.81
CA THR A 96 -12.52 -8.81 9.03
C THR A 96 -13.28 -7.48 8.99
N PRO A 97 -13.67 -6.92 10.16
CA PRO A 97 -14.19 -5.55 10.23
C PRO A 97 -13.21 -4.49 9.74
N ALA A 98 -11.90 -4.74 9.87
CA ALA A 98 -10.85 -3.83 9.38
C ALA A 98 -10.89 -3.69 7.86
N TYR A 99 -11.23 -4.76 7.13
CA TYR A 99 -11.45 -4.69 5.69
C TYR A 99 -12.66 -3.83 5.32
N ALA A 100 -13.79 -4.00 6.01
CA ALA A 100 -14.97 -3.16 5.79
C ALA A 100 -14.66 -1.67 6.05
N GLN A 101 -13.86 -1.37 7.07
CA GLN A 101 -13.37 -0.02 7.34
C GLN A 101 -12.49 0.50 6.20
N ALA A 102 -11.49 -0.27 5.74
CA ALA A 102 -10.60 0.17 4.67
C ALA A 102 -11.34 0.40 3.35
N VAL A 103 -12.30 -0.46 2.99
CA VAL A 103 -13.17 -0.26 1.81
C VAL A 103 -13.97 1.04 1.93
N THR A 104 -14.54 1.32 3.10
CA THR A 104 -15.30 2.56 3.31
C THR A 104 -14.41 3.79 3.15
N LEU A 105 -13.22 3.78 3.77
CA LEU A 105 -12.28 4.89 3.69
C LEU A 105 -11.72 5.09 2.27
N ASP A 106 -11.44 4.01 1.54
CA ASP A 106 -11.02 4.05 0.13
C ASP A 106 -12.08 4.75 -0.75
N GLN A 107 -13.36 4.41 -0.58
CA GLN A 107 -14.47 5.07 -1.29
C GLN A 107 -14.62 6.56 -0.94
N GLU A 108 -14.42 6.92 0.33
CA GLU A 108 -14.43 8.32 0.77
C GLU A 108 -13.26 9.10 0.16
N LEU A 109 -12.05 8.53 0.15
CA LEU A 109 -10.86 9.12 -0.45
C LEU A 109 -11.00 9.29 -1.96
N GLU A 110 -11.54 8.28 -2.66
CA GLU A 110 -11.85 8.36 -4.10
C GLU A 110 -12.82 9.52 -4.38
N THR A 111 -13.86 9.65 -3.57
CA THR A 111 -14.83 10.75 -3.67
C THR A 111 -14.16 12.11 -3.50
N VAL A 112 -13.25 12.25 -2.53
CA VAL A 112 -12.48 13.50 -2.32
C VAL A 112 -11.57 13.77 -3.51
N PHE A 113 -10.83 12.77 -3.98
CA PHE A 113 -9.91 12.90 -5.11
C PHE A 113 -10.64 13.36 -6.38
N HIS A 114 -11.82 12.80 -6.68
CA HIS A 114 -12.65 13.23 -7.80
C HIS A 114 -13.15 14.67 -7.70
N ARG A 115 -13.39 15.19 -6.49
CA ARG A 115 -13.81 16.59 -6.29
C ARG A 115 -12.65 17.58 -6.43
N LEU A 116 -11.43 17.12 -6.22
CA LEU A 116 -10.21 17.93 -6.31
C LEU A 116 -9.63 18.00 -7.73
N ARG A 117 -10.10 17.13 -8.64
CA ARG A 117 -9.66 17.04 -10.04
C ARG A 117 -10.38 18.04 -10.96
#